data_AF-A0A9W8R2Y9-F1
#
_entry.id   AF-A0A9W8R2Y9-F1
#
_cell.length_a   1.000
_cell.length_b   1.000
_cell.length_c   1.000
_cell.angle_alpha   90.00
_cell.angle_beta   90.00
_cell.angle_gamma   90.00
#
_symmetry.space_group_name_H-M   'P 1'
#
loop_
_entity.id
_entity.type
_entity.pdbx_description
1 polymer ?
#
loop_
_entity_poly.entity_id
_entity_poly.type
_entity_poly.pdbx_seq_one_letter_code
_entity_poly.pdbx_strand_id
1 'polypeptide(L)'
;MPSGGVSHYTHAVGQLETSAKLFAFAGLYAEAGASLFWLYTIDDSIFIDLDAQRPHALLLFAHFLVHMAALERSFWFMRGWARQAMVKIEEGLIGQPKFQELLQWPKARISEALALT
;
A
#
# COMPACT_ATOMS: atom_id res chain seq x y z
N MET A 1 -15.02 -23.93 -6.68
CA MET A 1 -15.27 -22.47 -6.67
C MET A 1 -14.88 -21.95 -5.30
N PRO A 2 -13.74 -21.28 -5.08
CA PRO A 2 -13.44 -20.80 -3.74
C PRO A 2 -14.24 -19.52 -3.50
N SER A 3 -15.21 -19.62 -2.61
CA SER A 3 -15.94 -18.53 -1.94
C SER A 3 -15.05 -17.61 -1.09
N GLY A 4 -13.72 -17.73 -1.17
CA GLY A 4 -12.74 -16.97 -0.39
C GLY A 4 -12.35 -15.61 -0.98
N GLY A 5 -12.92 -15.22 -2.14
CA GLY A 5 -12.51 -14.06 -2.92
C GLY A 5 -12.55 -12.71 -2.19
N VAL A 6 -13.48 -12.50 -1.26
CA VAL A 6 -13.58 -11.23 -0.49
C VAL A 6 -12.87 -11.32 0.86
N SER A 7 -12.83 -12.52 1.45
CA SER A 7 -12.33 -12.74 2.81
C SER A 7 -10.86 -12.37 2.99
N HIS A 8 -10.02 -12.65 1.99
CA HIS A 8 -8.59 -12.38 2.06
C HIS A 8 -8.29 -10.87 1.90
N TYR A 9 -9.06 -10.13 1.09
CA TYR A 9 -8.97 -8.67 1.04
C TYR A 9 -9.41 -8.02 2.34
N THR A 10 -10.50 -8.50 2.96
CA THR A 10 -10.93 -7.99 4.28
C THR A 10 -9.84 -8.21 5.33
N HIS A 11 -9.22 -9.39 5.32
CA HIS A 11 -8.08 -9.66 6.21
C HIS A 11 -6.91 -8.71 5.93
N ALA A 12 -6.52 -8.53 4.66
CA ALA A 12 -5.40 -7.69 4.27
C ALA A 12 -5.62 -6.20 4.61
N VAL A 13 -6.85 -5.70 4.47
CA VAL A 13 -7.24 -4.36 4.95
C VAL A 13 -7.13 -4.26 6.46
N GLY A 14 -7.58 -5.28 7.20
CA GLY A 14 -7.42 -5.34 8.66
C GLY A 14 -5.95 -5.33 9.11
N GLN A 15 -5.07 -6.04 8.39
CA GLN A 15 -3.63 -5.99 8.65
C GLN A 15 -3.03 -4.62 8.34
N LEU A 16 -3.55 -3.93 7.31
CA LEU A 16 -3.10 -2.58 6.97
C LEU A 16 -3.47 -1.58 8.06
N GLU A 17 -4.68 -1.70 8.61
CA GLU A 17 -5.12 -0.88 9.75
C GLU A 17 -4.26 -1.16 11.01
N THR A 18 -3.94 -2.42 11.28
CA THR A 18 -3.03 -2.79 12.37
C THR A 18 -1.63 -2.19 12.16
N SER A 19 -1.08 -2.26 10.95
CA SER A 19 0.21 -1.64 10.62
C SER A 19 0.18 -0.13 10.85
N ALA A 20 -0.88 0.56 10.39
CA ALA A 20 -1.06 2.00 10.61
C ALA A 20 -1.09 2.38 12.10
N LYS A 21 -1.75 1.56 12.93
CA LYS A 21 -1.75 1.75 14.39
C LYS A 21 -0.36 1.56 14.98
N LEU A 22 0.34 0.48 14.61
CA LEU A 22 1.70 0.23 15.07
C LEU A 22 2.65 1.37 14.70
N PHE A 23 2.51 1.93 13.49
CA PHE A 23 3.22 3.12 13.06
C PHE A 23 2.98 4.33 13.96
N ALA A 24 1.72 4.62 14.27
CA ALA A 24 1.35 5.74 15.12
C ALA A 24 1.90 5.58 16.56
N PHE A 25 2.00 4.35 17.07
CA PHE A 25 2.48 4.06 18.42
C PHE A 25 4.01 3.90 18.54
N ALA A 26 4.70 3.54 17.46
CA ALA A 26 6.09 3.10 17.48
C ALA A 26 7.15 4.17 17.80
N GLY A 27 6.92 5.43 17.44
CA GLY A 27 7.97 6.46 17.48
C GLY A 27 9.18 6.15 16.55
N LEU A 28 10.15 7.08 16.52
CA LEU A 28 11.17 7.26 15.45
C LEU A 28 12.04 6.03 15.04
N TYR A 29 12.03 4.92 15.79
CA TYR A 29 12.93 3.77 15.56
C TYR A 29 12.22 2.47 15.14
N ALA A 30 10.91 2.36 15.32
CA ALA A 30 10.14 1.16 14.94
C ALA A 30 9.39 1.30 13.60
N GLU A 31 9.55 2.44 12.91
CA GLU A 31 8.85 2.79 11.66
C GLU A 31 9.00 1.74 10.55
N ALA A 32 10.22 1.28 10.23
CA ALA A 32 10.43 0.38 9.09
C ALA A 32 9.84 -1.02 9.31
N GLY A 33 10.04 -1.60 10.49
CA GLY A 33 9.52 -2.92 10.82
C GLY A 33 7.99 -2.95 10.83
N ALA A 34 7.36 -1.92 11.41
CA ALA A 34 5.90 -1.79 11.43
C ALA A 34 5.31 -1.58 10.03
N SER A 35 6.06 -0.93 9.14
CA SER A 35 5.66 -0.79 7.74
C SER A 35 5.76 -2.08 6.97
N LEU A 36 6.91 -2.74 7.04
CA LEU A 36 7.14 -3.95 6.26
C LEU A 36 6.33 -5.12 6.83
N PHE A 37 5.89 -5.05 8.09
CA PHE A 37 5.00 -6.02 8.74
C PHE A 37 3.83 -6.42 7.85
N TRP A 38 3.17 -5.47 7.20
CA TRP A 38 2.02 -5.76 6.34
C TRP A 38 2.35 -6.75 5.23
N LEU A 39 3.53 -6.63 4.61
CA LEU A 39 3.98 -7.54 3.55
C LEU A 39 4.19 -8.98 4.04
N TYR A 40 4.43 -9.18 5.33
CA TYR A 40 4.63 -10.50 5.93
C TYR A 40 3.35 -11.11 6.52
N THR A 41 2.24 -10.37 6.60
CA THR A 41 1.01 -10.84 7.25
C THR A 41 -0.18 -11.04 6.31
N ILE A 42 -0.07 -10.58 5.07
CA ILE A 42 -1.10 -10.83 4.05
C ILE A 42 -0.96 -12.22 3.44
N ASP A 43 -2.08 -12.73 2.94
CA ASP A 43 -2.14 -14.02 2.23
C ASP A 43 -1.42 -13.94 0.87
N ASP A 44 -0.77 -15.04 0.48
CA ASP A 44 -0.08 -15.17 -0.82
C ASP A 44 -0.98 -14.85 -2.01
N SER A 45 -2.31 -15.05 -1.87
CA SER A 45 -3.28 -14.72 -2.90
C SER A 45 -3.27 -13.23 -3.28
N ILE A 46 -2.92 -12.33 -2.35
CA ILE A 46 -2.79 -10.90 -2.64
C ILE A 46 -1.60 -10.66 -3.57
N PHE A 47 -0.48 -11.36 -3.38
CA PHE A 47 0.67 -11.25 -4.27
C PHE A 47 0.36 -11.82 -5.66
N ILE A 48 -0.38 -12.92 -5.73
CA ILE A 48 -0.87 -13.48 -7.01
C ILE A 48 -1.77 -12.47 -7.72
N ASP A 49 -2.70 -11.82 -6.99
CA ASP A 49 -3.59 -10.82 -7.57
C ASP A 49 -2.86 -9.53 -7.96
N LEU A 50 -1.78 -9.16 -7.26
CA LEU A 50 -0.89 -8.06 -7.64
C LEU A 50 -0.14 -8.36 -8.94
N ASP A 51 0.44 -9.56 -9.06
CA ASP A 51 1.12 -10.01 -10.28
C ASP A 51 0.15 -10.04 -11.48
N ALA A 52 -1.08 -10.50 -11.24
CA ALA A 52 -2.16 -10.49 -12.22
C ALA A 52 -2.80 -9.09 -12.45
N GLN A 53 -2.26 -8.03 -11.84
CA GLN A 53 -2.76 -6.65 -11.94
C GLN A 53 -4.26 -6.51 -11.65
N ARG A 54 -4.78 -7.27 -10.68
CA ARG A 54 -6.19 -7.17 -10.28
C ARG A 54 -6.46 -5.78 -9.69
N PRO A 55 -7.51 -5.06 -10.13
CA PRO A 55 -7.76 -3.69 -9.68
C PRO A 55 -7.86 -3.52 -8.16
N HIS A 56 -8.45 -4.49 -7.47
CA HIS A 56 -8.59 -4.49 -6.01
C HIS A 56 -7.24 -4.62 -5.29
N ALA A 57 -6.35 -5.49 -5.77
CA ALA A 57 -5.01 -5.65 -5.23
C ALA A 57 -4.16 -4.41 -5.48
N LEU A 58 -4.22 -3.85 -6.69
CA LEU A 58 -3.52 -2.60 -7.03
C LEU A 58 -3.97 -1.43 -6.13
N LEU A 59 -5.28 -1.29 -5.91
CA LEU A 59 -5.82 -0.27 -5.00
C LEU A 59 -5.38 -0.50 -3.55
N LEU A 60 -5.39 -1.76 -3.08
CA LEU A 60 -4.92 -2.10 -1.74
C LEU A 60 -3.43 -1.75 -1.57
N PHE A 61 -2.60 -2.10 -2.55
CA PHE A 61 -1.18 -1.79 -2.53
C PHE A 61 -0.93 -0.28 -2.60
N ALA A 62 -1.74 0.49 -3.32
CA ALA A 62 -1.68 1.95 -3.30
C ALA A 62 -1.85 2.54 -1.89
N HIS A 63 -2.69 1.94 -1.03
CA HIS A 63 -2.82 2.38 0.36
C HIS A 63 -1.59 2.00 1.20
N PHE A 64 -1.01 0.84 0.94
CA PHE A 64 0.27 0.45 1.54
C PHE A 64 1.41 1.41 1.16
N LEU A 65 1.45 1.91 -0.07
CA LEU A 65 2.47 2.87 -0.51
C LEU A 65 2.46 4.18 0.32
N VAL A 66 1.36 4.54 0.97
CA VAL A 66 1.33 5.69 1.90
C VAL A 66 2.26 5.44 3.09
N HIS A 67 2.32 4.21 3.59
CA HIS A 67 3.20 3.82 4.69
C HIS A 67 4.66 3.81 4.20
N MET A 68 4.88 3.27 3.00
CA MET A 68 6.19 3.26 2.36
C MET A 68 6.74 4.68 2.14
N ALA A 69 5.89 5.64 1.75
CA ALA A 69 6.26 7.04 1.56
C ALA A 69 6.80 7.68 2.85
N ALA A 70 6.22 7.33 4.00
CA ALA A 70 6.70 7.82 5.30
C ALA A 70 8.13 7.33 5.61
N LEU A 71 8.51 6.13 5.15
CA LEU A 71 9.85 5.57 5.34
C LEU A 71 10.93 6.19 4.46
N GLU A 72 10.56 6.78 3.32
CA GLU A 72 11.56 7.32 2.37
C GLU A 72 12.44 8.41 2.99
N ARG A 73 11.94 9.09 4.03
CA ARG A 73 12.69 10.08 4.80
C ARG A 73 13.86 9.45 5.54
N SER A 74 13.59 8.36 6.25
CA SER A 74 14.51 7.75 7.20
C SER A 74 15.47 6.76 6.52
N PHE A 75 15.06 6.19 5.37
CA PHE A 75 15.79 5.11 4.72
C PHE A 75 16.13 5.45 3.26
N TRP A 76 17.43 5.66 3.00
CA TRP A 76 17.92 6.07 1.67
C TRP A 76 17.53 5.10 0.54
N PHE A 77 17.47 3.79 0.84
CA PHE A 77 17.14 2.76 -0.14
C PHE A 77 15.64 2.71 -0.48
N MET A 78 14.79 3.37 0.31
CA MET A 78 13.35 3.47 0.07
C MET A 78 12.98 4.68 -0.80
N ARG A 79 13.91 5.61 -1.05
CA ARG A 79 13.64 6.85 -1.79
C ARG A 79 13.14 6.57 -3.21
N GLY A 80 12.02 7.19 -3.56
CA GLY A 80 11.40 7.16 -4.88
C GLY A 80 10.48 5.97 -5.13
N TRP A 81 10.44 4.96 -4.25
CA TRP A 81 9.67 3.74 -4.49
C TRP A 81 8.15 3.99 -4.50
N ALA A 82 7.62 4.77 -3.57
CA ALA A 82 6.18 5.01 -3.49
C ALA A 82 5.66 5.71 -4.76
N ARG A 83 6.41 6.69 -5.28
CA ARG A 83 6.04 7.39 -6.53
C ARG A 83 6.14 6.47 -7.74
N GLN A 84 7.23 5.71 -7.89
CA GLN A 84 7.42 4.83 -9.04
C GLN A 84 6.39 3.69 -9.06
N ALA A 85 6.10 3.10 -7.91
CA ALA A 85 5.08 2.05 -7.79
C ALA A 85 3.67 2.61 -8.08
N MET A 86 3.35 3.83 -7.63
CA MET A 86 2.06 4.47 -7.94
C MET A 86 1.85 4.63 -9.45
N VAL A 87 2.89 5.03 -10.20
CA VAL A 87 2.79 5.13 -11.68
C VAL A 87 2.40 3.78 -12.30
N LYS A 88 3.00 2.68 -11.83
CA LYS A 88 2.66 1.32 -12.30
C LYS A 88 1.24 0.89 -11.93
N ILE A 89 0.77 1.27 -10.75
CA ILE A 89 -0.62 1.05 -10.34
C ILE A 89 -1.58 1.81 -11.24
N GLU A 90 -1.29 3.07 -11.57
CA GLU A 90 -2.11 3.88 -12.48
C GLU A 90 -2.16 3.29 -13.90
N GLU A 91 -1.03 2.81 -14.42
CA GLU A 91 -0.95 2.09 -15.69
C GLU A 91 -1.84 0.84 -15.68
N GLY A 92 -1.78 0.02 -14.63
CA GLY A 92 -2.60 -1.19 -14.47
C GLY A 92 -4.11 -0.93 -14.28
N LEU A 93 -4.49 0.32 -13.99
CA LEU A 93 -5.87 0.75 -13.77
C LEU A 93 -6.44 1.58 -14.93
N ILE A 94 -5.75 1.64 -16.07
CA ILE A 94 -6.29 2.26 -17.29
C ILE A 94 -7.63 1.60 -17.67
N GLY A 95 -8.64 2.42 -17.95
CA GLY A 95 -9.99 1.94 -18.27
C GLY A 95 -10.85 1.56 -17.06
N GLN A 96 -10.35 1.77 -15.83
CA GLN A 96 -11.06 1.46 -14.58
C GLN A 96 -11.36 2.74 -13.78
N PRO A 97 -12.28 3.62 -14.25
CA PRO A 97 -12.47 4.97 -13.70
C PRO A 97 -12.81 5.00 -12.21
N LYS A 98 -13.59 4.02 -11.73
CA LYS A 98 -13.92 3.90 -10.30
C LYS A 98 -12.67 3.70 -9.43
N PHE A 99 -11.71 2.90 -9.89
CA PHE A 99 -10.48 2.68 -9.13
C PHE A 99 -9.54 3.88 -9.21
N GLN A 100 -9.49 4.56 -10.37
CA GLN A 100 -8.71 5.79 -10.52
C GLN A 100 -9.21 6.92 -9.61
N GLU A 101 -10.52 7.00 -9.37
CA GLU A 101 -11.10 7.91 -8.37
C GLU A 101 -10.67 7.51 -6.95
N LEU A 102 -10.72 6.22 -6.62
CA LEU A 102 -10.29 5.72 -5.31
C LEU A 102 -8.78 5.91 -5.06
N LEU A 103 -7.96 6.02 -6.11
CA LEU A 103 -6.52 6.34 -5.99
C LEU A 103 -6.24 7.80 -5.59
N GLN A 104 -7.21 8.72 -5.64
CA GLN A 104 -6.93 10.12 -5.34
C GLN A 104 -6.44 10.32 -3.90
N TRP A 105 -7.03 9.61 -2.93
CA TRP A 105 -6.59 9.68 -1.54
C TRP A 105 -5.14 9.21 -1.33
N PRO A 106 -4.73 7.99 -1.73
CA PRO A 106 -3.35 7.55 -1.52
C PRO A 106 -2.34 8.42 -2.28
N LYS A 107 -2.68 8.93 -3.47
CA LYS A 107 -1.84 9.87 -4.21
C LYS A 107 -1.61 11.17 -3.43
N ALA A 108 -2.66 11.75 -2.88
CA ALA A 108 -2.56 12.97 -2.08
C ALA A 108 -1.68 12.74 -0.84
N ARG A 109 -1.89 11.63 -0.12
CA ARG A 109 -1.12 11.29 1.08
C ARG A 109 0.37 11.03 0.78
N ILE A 110 0.69 10.32 -0.30
CA ILE A 110 2.09 10.12 -0.72
C ILE A 110 2.72 11.47 -1.05
N SER A 111 2.01 12.34 -1.79
CA SER A 111 2.53 13.66 -2.12
C SER A 111 2.80 14.51 -0.89
N GLU A 112 1.90 14.49 0.11
CA GLU A 112 2.08 15.20 1.38
C GLU A 112 3.26 14.65 2.19
N ALA A 113 3.36 13.33 2.33
CA ALA A 113 4.46 12.69 3.05
C ALA A 113 5.82 13.05 2.43
N LEU A 114 5.87 13.16 1.10
CA LEU A 114 7.06 13.55 0.35
C LEU A 114 7.27 15.06 0.25
N ALA A 115 6.27 15.91 0.54
CA ALA A 115 6.42 17.37 0.50
C ALA A 115 6.98 17.96 1.80
N LEU A 116 6.92 17.19 2.90
CA LEU A 116 7.54 17.51 4.18
C LEU A 116 9.06 17.19 4.22
N THR A 117 9.67 16.92 3.06
CA THR A 117 11.12 16.75 2.85
C THR A 117 11.81 18.08 2.63
#